data_AF-A0AAD4EMB9-F1
#
_entry.id   AF-A0AAD4EMB9-F1
#
_cell.length_a   1.000
_cell.length_b   1.000
_cell.length_c   1.000
_cell.angle_alpha   90.00
_cell.angle_beta   90.00
_cell.angle_gamma   90.00
#
_symmetry.space_group_name_H-M   'P 1'
#
loop_
_entity.id
_entity.type
_entity.pdbx_description
1 polymer ?
#
loop_
_entity_poly.entity_id
_entity_poly.type
_entity_poly.pdbx_seq_one_letter_code
_entity_poly.pdbx_strand_id
1 'polypeptide(L)'
;MEARLPSLSSAALTLAKTRFHHPSLCPPSAFKRILSPISQSRFLRIYLCTSYQRRRVIWAYPTLAVLLRVWRPRTSALCRHWRETALECSTLWAFIDGVSAQWLATMLERSKKAALVVIYNDPKPLRQCGFEKILLQLPRIKFLQLCPSPPEADRILDCLSSLPAPLLHTFKFVVFGNATFAKPISDTIFQGEAPRLRSVQLVQCYFSWTSCIFSGLRSLHIGLSPKRSPLSQILSALRRMPELELLTLEPRSSKHSDAPFDQVALPRLRRVELSNSTIHIATSFFLHLVLPVDVWVVLSLTKIESAQSFC
;
A
#
# COMPACT_ATOMS: atom_id res chain seq x y z
N MET A 1 -57.11 21.37 -5.92
CA MET A 1 -56.38 20.15 -5.52
C MET A 1 -54.89 20.43 -5.78
N GLU A 2 -54.19 21.28 -5.02
CA GLU A 2 -53.81 21.14 -3.60
C GLU A 2 -53.26 19.76 -3.20
N ALA A 3 -51.94 19.70 -2.98
CA ALA A 3 -51.22 19.00 -1.90
C ALA A 3 -49.70 19.27 -2.10
N ARG A 4 -49.13 20.36 -1.57
CA ARG A 4 -48.50 20.53 -0.24
C ARG A 4 -47.54 19.40 0.18
N LEU A 5 -46.27 19.78 0.30
CA LEU A 5 -45.25 19.16 1.16
C LEU A 5 -45.76 19.01 2.61
N PRO A 6 -45.29 17.96 3.31
CA PRO A 6 -44.94 18.07 4.70
C PRO A 6 -43.47 17.71 4.97
N SER A 7 -42.85 18.61 5.73
CA SER A 7 -41.58 18.52 6.45
C SER A 7 -41.69 17.71 7.76
N LEU A 8 -40.51 17.36 8.29
CA LEU A 8 -40.18 16.80 9.64
C LEU A 8 -40.21 15.27 9.72
N SER A 9 -39.23 14.59 10.34
CA SER A 9 -38.62 14.83 11.66
C SER A 9 -37.32 14.00 11.79
N SER A 10 -36.15 14.60 12.09
CA SER A 10 -35.59 14.81 13.45
C SER A 10 -35.32 13.56 14.32
N ALA A 11 -35.57 12.33 13.85
CA ALA A 11 -35.39 11.12 14.68
C ALA A 11 -34.03 10.42 14.54
N ALA A 12 -33.38 10.46 13.37
CA ALA A 12 -32.16 9.67 13.12
C ALA A 12 -30.85 10.30 13.64
N LEU A 13 -30.86 11.62 13.89
CA LEU A 13 -29.70 12.37 14.42
C LEU A 13 -29.66 12.42 15.95
N THR A 14 -30.67 11.88 16.62
CA THR A 14 -30.83 11.97 18.08
C THR A 14 -30.33 10.72 18.82
N LEU A 15 -30.05 9.62 18.13
CA LEU A 15 -29.47 8.41 18.76
C LEU A 15 -27.93 8.46 18.94
N ALA A 16 -27.26 9.48 18.41
CA ALA A 16 -25.83 9.71 18.65
C ALA A 16 -25.54 10.85 19.65
N LYS A 17 -26.57 11.48 20.22
CA LYS A 17 -26.41 12.66 21.11
C LYS A 17 -26.97 12.53 22.52
N THR A 18 -27.61 11.44 22.89
CA THR A 18 -28.14 11.25 24.25
C THR A 18 -27.74 9.92 24.84
N ARG A 19 -26.53 9.88 25.43
CA ARG A 19 -26.22 9.27 26.74
C ARG A 19 -24.71 9.30 26.97
N PHE A 20 -24.21 10.46 27.39
CA PHE A 20 -23.08 10.55 28.33
C PHE A 20 -23.17 11.90 29.05
N HIS A 21 -24.29 12.12 29.74
CA HIS A 21 -24.39 13.09 30.83
C HIS A 21 -24.43 12.32 32.14
N HIS A 22 -23.25 11.89 32.60
CA HIS A 22 -22.84 11.88 34.01
C HIS A 22 -21.45 11.20 34.14
N PRO A 23 -20.54 11.75 34.96
CA PRO A 23 -19.25 11.14 35.23
C PRO A 23 -19.43 10.11 36.35
N SER A 24 -19.63 8.84 36.00
CA SER A 24 -19.45 7.76 36.96
C SER A 24 -19.08 6.46 36.25
N LEU A 25 -17.85 6.02 36.54
CA LEU A 25 -17.38 4.62 36.60
C LEU A 25 -17.93 3.68 35.52
N CYS A 26 -17.25 3.62 34.36
CA CYS A 26 -17.31 2.42 33.54
C CYS A 26 -16.48 1.31 34.22
N PRO A 27 -17.05 0.12 34.49
CA PRO A 27 -16.34 -0.95 35.17
C PRO A 27 -15.26 -1.59 34.27
N PRO A 28 -14.14 -2.06 34.84
CA PRO A 28 -13.02 -2.68 34.10
C PRO A 28 -13.39 -3.93 33.28
N SER A 29 -14.61 -4.46 33.42
CA SER A 29 -15.12 -5.57 32.62
C SER A 29 -15.45 -5.18 31.16
N ALA A 30 -15.75 -3.91 30.87
CA ALA A 30 -15.92 -3.42 29.49
C ALA A 30 -14.58 -3.37 28.72
N PHE A 31 -13.47 -3.20 29.44
CA PHE A 31 -12.11 -3.12 28.90
C PHE A 31 -11.63 -4.48 28.35
N LYS A 32 -11.96 -5.59 29.04
CA LYS A 32 -11.63 -6.94 28.54
C LYS A 32 -12.34 -7.27 27.23
N ARG A 33 -13.58 -6.82 26.99
CA ARG A 33 -14.32 -7.10 25.73
C ARG A 33 -13.86 -6.28 24.52
N ILE A 34 -13.29 -5.09 24.73
CA ILE A 34 -12.84 -4.22 23.62
C ILE A 34 -11.39 -4.52 23.21
N LEU A 35 -10.54 -4.98 24.15
CA LEU A 35 -9.15 -5.32 23.86
C LEU A 35 -8.92 -6.83 23.62
N SER A 36 -9.80 -7.73 24.09
CA SER A 36 -9.66 -9.17 23.79
C SER A 36 -9.68 -9.55 22.30
N PRO A 37 -10.36 -8.85 21.38
CA PRO A 37 -10.29 -9.18 19.96
C PRO A 37 -9.01 -8.64 19.29
N ILE A 38 -8.26 -7.74 19.93
CA ILE A 38 -7.06 -7.14 19.33
C ILE A 38 -5.84 -8.08 19.47
N SER A 39 -5.83 -8.97 20.47
CA SER A 39 -4.79 -9.99 20.60
C SER A 39 -5.15 -11.35 19.99
N GLN A 40 -6.42 -11.61 19.66
CA GLN A 40 -6.84 -12.89 19.08
C GLN A 40 -7.97 -12.73 18.03
N SER A 41 -7.62 -13.01 16.77
CA SER A 41 -8.46 -13.54 15.68
C SER A 41 -9.17 -12.61 14.66
N ARG A 42 -8.86 -12.91 13.39
CA ARG A 42 -9.67 -12.96 12.14
C ARG A 42 -10.57 -11.77 11.73
N PHE A 43 -10.12 -11.13 10.65
CA PHE A 43 -10.85 -10.40 9.59
C PHE A 43 -12.36 -10.21 9.77
N LEU A 44 -12.78 -9.00 10.15
CA LEU A 44 -14.12 -8.49 9.89
C LEU A 44 -14.14 -7.76 8.53
N ARG A 45 -14.88 -8.33 7.57
CA ARG A 45 -15.19 -7.69 6.27
C ARG A 45 -16.33 -6.69 6.46
N ILE A 46 -16.09 -5.43 6.13
CA ILE A 46 -17.16 -4.43 5.94
C ILE A 46 -17.05 -3.95 4.49
N TYR A 47 -18.10 -4.19 3.71
CA TYR A 47 -18.26 -3.65 2.37
C TYR A 47 -18.94 -2.28 2.50
N LEU A 48 -18.25 -1.21 2.08
CA LEU A 48 -18.89 0.06 1.78
C LEU A 48 -18.98 0.17 0.26
N CYS A 49 -20.18 -0.03 -0.24
CA CYS A 49 -20.57 0.19 -1.63
C CYS A 49 -20.91 1.67 -1.78
N THR A 50 -20.06 2.44 -2.44
CA THR A 50 -20.46 3.73 -3.03
C THR A 50 -20.28 3.66 -4.53
N SER A 51 -21.41 3.84 -5.21
CA SER A 51 -21.63 3.72 -6.64
C SER A 51 -21.05 4.93 -7.39
N TYR A 52 -19.84 4.79 -7.94
CA TYR A 52 -19.49 5.35 -9.25
C TYR A 52 -18.19 4.68 -9.74
N GLN A 53 -18.20 4.22 -10.99
CA GLN A 53 -17.25 3.26 -11.56
C GLN A 53 -15.78 3.71 -11.57
N ARG A 54 -14.92 2.99 -10.84
CA ARG A 54 -13.68 2.34 -11.33
C ARG A 54 -13.10 1.51 -10.19
N ARG A 55 -13.22 0.19 -10.32
CA ARG A 55 -12.88 -0.83 -9.31
C ARG A 55 -11.40 -0.76 -8.93
N ARG A 56 -11.07 -0.12 -7.80
CA ARG A 56 -9.81 -0.32 -7.07
C ARG A 56 -10.06 -1.35 -5.97
N VAL A 57 -9.40 -2.50 -6.05
CA VAL A 57 -9.36 -3.50 -4.98
C VAL A 57 -8.53 -2.90 -3.84
N ILE A 58 -9.19 -2.24 -2.89
CA ILE A 58 -8.57 -1.72 -1.68
C ILE A 58 -8.53 -2.88 -0.67
N TRP A 59 -7.34 -3.43 -0.44
CA TRP A 59 -7.13 -4.41 0.63
C TRP A 59 -7.33 -3.74 1.99
N ALA A 60 -8.19 -4.36 2.80
CA ALA A 60 -8.72 -3.86 4.04
C ALA A 60 -7.64 -3.64 5.13
N TYR A 61 -7.37 -2.37 5.44
CA TYR A 61 -6.88 -1.92 6.76
C TYR A 61 -7.77 -0.80 7.37
N PRO A 62 -9.12 -0.82 7.27
CA PRO A 62 -9.90 0.38 7.54
C PRO A 62 -10.09 0.61 9.05
N THR A 63 -9.97 -0.40 9.90
CA THR A 63 -10.35 -0.27 11.31
C THR A 63 -9.35 0.53 12.14
N LEU A 64 -8.05 0.25 12.03
CA LEU A 64 -7.02 1.02 12.75
C LEU A 64 -6.77 2.41 12.15
N ALA A 65 -6.77 2.54 10.82
CA ALA A 65 -6.54 3.82 10.17
C ALA A 65 -7.68 4.84 10.41
N VAL A 66 -8.93 4.38 10.44
CA VAL A 66 -10.08 5.25 10.76
C VAL A 66 -10.07 5.62 12.24
N LEU A 67 -9.78 4.68 13.15
CA LEU A 67 -9.67 4.98 14.58
C LEU A 67 -8.53 5.97 14.88
N LEU A 68 -7.39 5.87 14.19
CA LEU A 68 -6.24 6.76 14.36
C LEU A 68 -6.42 8.15 13.72
N ARG A 69 -7.06 8.24 12.54
CA ARG A 69 -7.41 9.53 11.91
C ARG A 69 -8.45 10.31 12.72
N VAL A 70 -9.39 9.61 13.36
CA VAL A 70 -10.40 10.21 14.26
C VAL A 70 -9.83 10.52 15.66
N TRP A 71 -8.72 9.88 16.06
CA TRP A 71 -8.05 10.08 17.35
C TRP A 71 -7.31 11.42 17.49
N ARG A 72 -6.84 12.02 16.38
CA ARG A 72 -5.96 13.20 16.38
C ARG A 72 -6.53 14.45 17.07
N PRO A 73 -7.85 14.77 16.97
CA PRO A 73 -8.43 15.91 17.67
C PRO A 73 -9.38 15.55 18.84
N ARG A 74 -9.74 14.26 19.06
CA ARG A 74 -10.83 13.89 19.99
C ARG A 74 -10.40 13.29 21.33
N THR A 75 -9.13 12.96 21.54
CA THR A 75 -8.64 12.45 22.83
C THR A 75 -8.45 13.53 23.89
N SER A 76 -8.50 14.82 23.54
CA SER A 76 -8.59 15.91 24.52
C SER A 76 -9.94 15.94 25.25
N ALA A 77 -10.96 15.25 24.74
CA ALA A 77 -12.29 15.14 25.35
C ALA A 77 -12.54 13.81 26.09
N LEU A 78 -11.58 12.89 26.11
CA LEU A 78 -11.66 11.65 26.87
C LEU A 78 -10.94 11.82 28.22
N CYS A 79 -11.39 11.10 29.26
CA CYS A 79 -10.90 11.30 30.62
C CYS A 79 -9.37 11.20 30.73
N ARG A 80 -8.79 11.94 31.69
CA ARG A 80 -7.33 12.11 31.90
C ARG A 80 -6.53 10.81 31.73
N HIS A 81 -7.05 9.71 32.26
CA HIS A 81 -6.45 8.38 32.15
C HIS A 81 -6.17 7.93 30.70
N TRP A 82 -7.12 8.09 29.76
CA TRP A 82 -6.91 7.69 28.36
C TRP A 82 -5.85 8.54 27.67
N ARG A 83 -5.77 9.83 28.03
CA ARG A 83 -4.74 10.72 27.51
C ARG A 83 -3.35 10.30 27.99
N GLU A 84 -3.22 9.94 29.26
CA GLU A 84 -1.95 9.45 29.82
C GLU A 84 -1.53 8.12 29.18
N THR A 85 -2.42 7.13 29.10
CA THR A 85 -2.14 5.85 28.44
C THR A 85 -1.77 6.02 26.95
N ALA A 86 -2.43 6.93 26.25
CA ALA A 86 -2.10 7.26 24.86
C ALA A 86 -0.70 7.85 24.68
N LEU A 87 -0.26 8.69 25.62
CA LEU A 87 1.04 9.34 25.58
C LEU A 87 2.17 8.35 25.88
N GLU A 88 1.91 7.35 26.72
CA GLU A 88 2.90 6.31 27.08
C GLU A 88 3.05 5.22 26.00
N CYS A 89 2.00 4.98 25.21
CA CYS A 89 1.99 3.94 24.19
C CYS A 89 2.77 4.34 22.91
N SER A 90 4.04 3.97 22.81
CA SER A 90 4.92 4.34 21.68
C SER A 90 4.44 3.84 20.31
N THR A 91 3.75 2.71 20.24
CA THR A 91 3.22 2.13 18.99
C THR A 91 2.12 2.99 18.36
N LEU A 92 1.37 3.74 19.18
CA LEU A 92 0.36 4.69 18.70
C LEU A 92 1.00 5.85 17.91
N TRP A 93 2.19 6.28 18.31
CA TRP A 93 2.96 7.35 17.66
C TRP A 93 3.81 6.87 16.48
N ALA A 94 3.96 5.55 16.30
CA ALA A 94 4.73 4.94 15.23
C ALA A 94 4.01 4.91 13.87
N PHE A 95 2.71 5.24 13.84
CA PHE A 95 1.92 5.35 12.62
C PHE A 95 1.91 6.79 12.10
N ILE A 96 2.64 7.03 11.02
CA ILE A 96 2.85 8.35 10.43
C ILE A 96 2.09 8.41 9.09
N ASP A 97 1.02 9.19 9.05
CA ASP A 97 0.20 9.44 7.86
C ASP A 97 -0.06 10.94 7.71
N GLY A 98 0.45 11.53 6.62
CA GLY A 98 0.18 12.91 6.19
C GLY A 98 0.21 13.95 7.32
N VAL A 99 1.34 14.12 7.99
CA VAL A 99 1.52 15.05 9.13
C VAL A 99 2.23 16.33 8.74
N SER A 100 1.90 17.44 9.41
CA SER A 100 2.73 18.64 9.38
C SER A 100 4.08 18.39 10.04
N ALA A 101 5.10 19.17 9.66
CA ALA A 101 6.46 19.02 10.18
C ALA A 101 6.53 19.11 11.72
N GLN A 102 5.70 19.94 12.34
CA GLN A 102 5.64 20.10 13.80
C GLN A 102 5.14 18.82 14.50
N TRP A 103 4.07 18.21 13.98
CA TRP A 103 3.54 16.96 14.52
C TRP A 103 4.45 15.78 14.24
N LEU A 104 5.17 15.82 13.11
CA LEU A 104 6.10 14.77 12.74
C LEU A 104 7.22 14.61 13.79
N ALA A 105 7.83 15.71 14.23
CA ALA A 105 8.86 15.66 15.27
C ALA A 105 8.33 15.01 16.55
N THR A 106 7.13 15.40 16.99
CA THR A 106 6.49 14.84 18.19
C THR A 106 6.20 13.33 18.02
N MET A 107 5.74 12.90 16.85
CA MET A 107 5.49 11.49 16.56
C MET A 107 6.78 10.67 16.57
N LEU A 108 7.84 11.18 15.94
CA LEU A 108 9.13 10.50 15.92
C LEU A 108 9.72 10.37 17.32
N GLU A 109 9.64 11.43 18.14
CA GLU A 109 10.09 11.43 19.53
C GLU A 109 9.31 10.41 20.38
N ARG A 110 7.98 10.46 20.34
CA ARG A 110 7.11 9.58 21.14
C ARG A 110 7.09 8.13 20.66
N SER A 111 7.38 7.89 19.38
CA SER A 111 7.52 6.53 18.85
C SER A 111 8.73 5.78 19.45
N LYS A 112 9.68 6.49 20.06
CA LYS A 112 10.90 5.90 20.67
C LYS A 112 11.61 4.97 19.68
N LYS A 113 11.70 3.67 19.97
CA LYS A 113 12.31 2.63 19.11
C LYS A 113 11.27 1.73 18.42
N ALA A 114 9.99 2.09 18.46
CA ALA A 114 8.93 1.29 17.85
C ALA A 114 9.11 1.22 16.32
N ALA A 115 8.72 0.08 15.75
CA ALA A 115 8.75 -0.11 14.30
C ALA A 115 7.73 0.81 13.61
N LEU A 116 8.18 1.59 12.63
CA LEU A 116 7.36 2.63 12.03
C LEU A 116 6.51 2.11 10.87
N VAL A 117 5.32 2.70 10.75
CA VAL A 117 4.43 2.58 9.58
C VAL A 117 4.29 3.96 8.98
N VAL A 118 4.81 4.15 7.78
CA VAL A 118 4.90 5.45 7.11
C VAL A 118 4.04 5.43 5.85
N ILE A 119 3.12 6.37 5.78
CA ILE A 119 2.24 6.60 4.63
C ILE A 119 2.36 8.08 4.23
N TYR A 120 2.81 8.29 3.01
CA TYR A 120 2.89 9.61 2.40
C TYR A 120 2.09 9.60 1.10
N ASN A 121 0.98 10.34 1.10
CA ASN A 121 0.08 10.48 -0.05
C ASN A 121 -0.14 11.96 -0.43
N ASP A 122 0.58 12.89 0.18
CA ASP A 122 0.36 14.33 0.00
C ASP A 122 1.22 14.82 -1.18
N PRO A 123 0.64 15.49 -2.20
CA PRO A 123 1.41 16.12 -3.28
C PRO A 123 2.21 17.35 -2.84
N LYS A 124 2.14 17.76 -1.57
CA LYS A 124 2.92 18.90 -1.05
C LYS A 124 4.42 18.61 -1.07
N PRO A 125 5.25 19.63 -1.37
CA PRO A 125 6.71 19.53 -1.35
C PRO A 125 7.25 18.86 -0.09
N LEU A 126 8.00 17.76 -0.22
CA LEU A 126 8.67 17.05 0.89
C LEU A 126 9.41 18.00 1.85
N ARG A 127 9.99 19.07 1.31
CA ARG A 127 10.72 20.12 2.05
C ARG A 127 9.84 20.85 3.05
N GLN A 128 8.56 21.02 2.78
CA GLN A 128 7.62 21.70 3.68
C GLN A 128 7.17 20.80 4.84
N CYS A 129 7.34 19.47 4.71
CA CYS A 129 6.88 18.50 5.71
C CYS A 129 8.01 17.91 6.57
N GLY A 130 9.28 18.21 6.27
CA GLY A 130 10.43 17.63 6.98
C GLY A 130 10.57 16.11 6.78
N PHE A 131 10.05 15.60 5.66
CA PHE A 131 9.88 14.17 5.43
C PHE A 131 11.21 13.40 5.31
N GLU A 132 12.29 14.08 4.90
CA GLU A 132 13.65 13.54 4.89
C GLU A 132 14.04 12.95 6.27
N LYS A 133 13.58 13.56 7.37
CA LYS A 133 13.82 13.05 8.74
C LYS A 133 13.18 11.69 9.00
N ILE A 134 12.07 11.36 8.32
CA ILE A 134 11.44 10.04 8.40
C ILE A 134 12.28 9.03 7.63
N LEU A 135 12.78 9.41 6.44
CA LEU A 135 13.61 8.53 5.63
C LEU A 135 14.94 8.23 6.35
N LEU A 136 15.46 9.13 7.19
CA LEU A 136 16.57 8.81 8.08
C LEU A 136 16.26 7.71 9.13
N GLN A 137 15.00 7.40 9.38
CA GLN A 137 14.56 6.32 10.27
C GLN A 137 14.32 4.99 9.53
N LEU A 138 14.73 4.88 8.26
CA LEU A 138 14.54 3.69 7.42
C LEU A 138 14.88 2.36 8.10
N PRO A 139 15.95 2.24 8.92
CA PRO A 139 16.28 0.97 9.57
C PRO A 139 15.19 0.41 10.48
N ARG A 140 14.31 1.27 11.02
CA ARG A 140 13.18 0.85 11.86
C ARG A 140 11.82 0.90 11.16
N ILE A 141 11.77 1.26 9.88
CA ILE A 141 10.51 1.29 9.13
C ILE A 141 10.12 -0.13 8.75
N LYS A 142 8.91 -0.54 9.12
CA LYS A 142 8.32 -1.84 8.77
C LYS A 142 7.46 -1.75 7.52
N PHE A 143 6.75 -0.64 7.33
CA PHE A 143 5.86 -0.40 6.21
C PHE A 143 6.13 1.00 5.66
N LEU A 144 6.41 1.08 4.37
CA LEU A 144 6.69 2.34 3.68
C LEU A 144 5.79 2.45 2.46
N GLN A 145 4.88 3.42 2.46
CA GLN A 145 4.10 3.82 1.30
C GLN A 145 4.40 5.27 0.95
N LEU A 146 4.82 5.48 -0.28
CA LEU A 146 5.21 6.76 -0.81
C LEU A 146 4.47 7.00 -2.12
N CYS A 147 3.73 8.10 -2.19
CA CYS A 147 3.08 8.52 -3.42
C CYS A 147 3.55 9.92 -3.85
N PRO A 148 4.80 10.08 -4.29
CA PRO A 148 5.37 11.39 -4.59
C PRO A 148 4.91 11.96 -5.92
N SER A 149 5.10 13.27 -6.07
CA SER A 149 5.11 13.92 -7.38
C SER A 149 6.38 13.55 -8.16
N PRO A 150 6.41 13.66 -9.50
CA PRO A 150 7.59 13.31 -10.30
C PRO A 150 8.89 14.01 -9.88
N PRO A 151 8.94 15.34 -9.58
CA PRO A 151 10.19 16.00 -9.16
C PRO A 151 10.67 15.60 -7.76
N GLU A 152 9.83 14.93 -6.99
CA GLU A 152 10.15 14.44 -5.65
C GLU A 152 10.64 13.01 -5.62
N ALA A 153 10.21 12.21 -6.61
CA ALA A 153 10.56 10.80 -6.72
C ALA A 153 12.08 10.62 -6.64
N ASP A 154 12.84 11.40 -7.41
CA ASP A 154 14.31 11.33 -7.46
C ASP A 154 14.94 11.58 -6.09
N ARG A 155 14.53 12.65 -5.40
CA ARG A 155 15.06 12.97 -4.07
C ARG A 155 14.75 11.88 -3.06
N ILE A 156 13.56 11.29 -3.12
CA ILE A 156 13.20 10.18 -2.24
C ILE A 156 14.07 8.97 -2.57
N LEU A 157 14.24 8.61 -3.85
CA LEU A 157 15.06 7.47 -4.24
C LEU A 157 16.52 7.64 -3.82
N ASP A 158 17.07 8.86 -3.92
CA ASP A 158 18.41 9.18 -3.43
C ASP A 158 18.49 8.97 -1.90
N CYS A 159 17.46 9.36 -1.14
CA CYS A 159 17.38 9.10 0.31
C CYS A 159 17.18 7.61 0.64
N LEU A 160 16.37 6.88 -0.13
CA LEU A 160 16.17 5.44 0.10
C LEU A 160 17.42 4.62 -0.23
N SER A 161 18.31 5.15 -1.07
CA SER A 161 19.59 4.52 -1.41
C SER A 161 20.68 4.77 -0.37
N SER A 162 20.49 5.72 0.56
CA SER A 162 21.53 6.09 1.53
C SER A 162 21.56 5.25 2.80
N LEU A 163 20.51 4.48 3.10
CA LEU A 163 20.37 3.70 4.33
C LEU A 163 19.81 2.29 4.05
N PRO A 164 20.13 1.29 4.89
CA PRO A 164 19.54 -0.04 4.77
C PRO A 164 18.12 -0.10 5.35
N ALA A 165 17.35 -1.12 4.93
CA ALA A 165 15.96 -1.32 5.35
C ALA A 165 15.72 -2.72 5.98
N PRO A 166 16.45 -3.11 7.05
CA PRO A 166 16.42 -4.46 7.65
C PRO A 166 15.05 -4.90 8.17
N LEU A 167 14.20 -3.97 8.63
CA LEU A 167 12.87 -4.28 9.16
C LEU A 167 11.74 -4.12 8.14
N LEU A 168 12.03 -3.67 6.91
CA LEU A 168 11.00 -3.34 5.94
C LEU A 168 10.33 -4.62 5.41
N HIS A 169 9.01 -4.72 5.60
CA HIS A 169 8.19 -5.84 5.12
C HIS A 169 7.38 -5.47 3.88
N THR A 170 6.98 -4.20 3.77
CA THR A 170 6.14 -3.72 2.68
C THR A 170 6.66 -2.39 2.16
N PHE A 171 6.93 -2.35 0.85
CA PHE A 171 7.32 -1.16 0.14
C PHE A 171 6.30 -0.87 -0.95
N LYS A 172 5.76 0.35 -0.95
CA LYS A 172 4.84 0.84 -1.96
C LYS A 172 5.32 2.18 -2.49
N PHE A 173 5.47 2.27 -3.80
CA PHE A 173 5.94 3.47 -4.47
C PHE A 173 5.06 3.75 -5.68
N VAL A 174 4.31 4.85 -5.64
CA VAL A 174 3.31 5.22 -6.65
C VAL A 174 3.57 6.64 -7.11
N VAL A 175 4.10 6.83 -8.32
CA VAL A 175 4.37 8.19 -8.82
C VAL A 175 3.12 8.72 -9.53
N PHE A 176 2.54 9.82 -9.04
CA PHE A 176 1.39 10.43 -9.71
C PHE A 176 1.83 11.41 -10.78
N GLY A 177 1.28 11.32 -11.98
CA GLY A 177 1.56 12.23 -13.10
C GLY A 177 2.46 11.61 -14.17
N ASN A 178 3.09 12.46 -15.00
CA ASN A 178 3.95 11.97 -16.08
C ASN A 178 5.32 11.57 -15.52
N ALA A 179 5.49 10.28 -15.25
CA ALA A 179 6.70 9.71 -14.65
C ALA A 179 7.93 9.71 -15.57
N THR A 180 7.82 10.15 -16.84
CA THR A 180 8.91 10.14 -17.84
C THR A 180 10.19 10.84 -17.40
N PHE A 181 10.12 11.70 -16.38
CA PHE A 181 11.24 12.48 -15.87
C PHE A 181 11.89 11.92 -14.61
N ALA A 182 11.33 10.85 -14.00
CA ALA A 182 11.87 10.28 -12.77
C ALA A 182 12.96 9.24 -13.06
N LYS A 183 14.02 9.26 -12.26
CA LYS A 183 15.07 8.23 -12.24
C LYS A 183 14.48 6.85 -11.98
N PRO A 184 15.06 5.77 -12.56
CA PRO A 184 14.69 4.42 -12.20
C PRO A 184 15.07 4.09 -10.75
N ILE A 185 14.25 3.27 -10.09
CA ILE A 185 14.63 2.59 -8.85
C ILE A 185 15.86 1.73 -9.16
N SER A 186 16.99 2.14 -8.57
CA SER A 186 18.30 1.50 -8.71
C SER A 186 18.39 0.18 -7.94
N ASP A 187 19.38 -0.63 -8.29
CA ASP A 187 19.76 -1.84 -7.56
C ASP A 187 20.37 -1.51 -6.19
N THR A 188 20.84 -0.27 -6.01
CA THR A 188 21.39 0.26 -4.76
C THR A 188 20.33 0.75 -3.76
N ILE A 189 19.03 0.63 -4.08
CA ILE A 189 17.98 1.02 -3.14
C ILE A 189 18.12 0.22 -1.84
N PHE A 190 17.94 0.88 -0.70
CA PHE A 190 18.15 0.31 0.62
C PHE A 190 19.58 -0.19 0.86
N GLN A 191 20.59 0.38 0.19
CA GLN A 191 21.96 -0.16 0.15
C GLN A 191 22.03 -1.64 -0.28
N GLY A 192 21.01 -2.14 -0.99
CA GLY A 192 20.88 -3.57 -1.31
C GLY A 192 20.30 -4.44 -0.19
N GLU A 193 20.01 -3.87 0.99
CA GLU A 193 19.61 -4.61 2.20
C GLU A 193 18.13 -4.39 2.57
N ALA A 194 17.27 -5.31 2.11
CA ALA A 194 15.87 -5.41 2.54
C ALA A 194 15.44 -6.86 2.78
N PRO A 195 16.10 -7.61 3.68
CA PRO A 195 15.95 -9.07 3.80
C PRO A 195 14.57 -9.53 4.26
N ARG A 196 13.79 -8.66 4.91
CA ARG A 196 12.44 -8.95 5.40
C ARG A 196 11.33 -8.51 4.45
N LEU A 197 11.69 -7.98 3.28
CA LEU A 197 10.72 -7.46 2.33
C LEU A 197 9.88 -8.61 1.76
N ARG A 198 8.56 -8.53 1.91
CA ARG A 198 7.62 -9.55 1.43
C ARG A 198 6.58 -9.00 0.47
N SER A 199 6.35 -7.70 0.45
CA SER A 199 5.36 -7.08 -0.41
C SER A 199 5.92 -5.85 -1.10
N VAL A 200 5.85 -5.84 -2.42
CA VAL A 200 6.26 -4.69 -3.25
C VAL A 200 5.09 -4.27 -4.13
N GLN A 201 4.80 -2.97 -4.12
CA GLN A 201 3.83 -2.35 -5.01
C GLN A 201 4.48 -1.16 -5.71
N LEU A 202 4.64 -1.25 -7.03
CA LEU A 202 5.24 -0.23 -7.87
C LEU A 202 4.24 0.18 -8.94
N VAL A 203 3.88 1.47 -8.98
CA VAL A 203 2.91 1.98 -9.94
C VAL A 203 3.43 3.26 -10.58
N GLN A 204 3.39 3.31 -11.91
CA GLN A 204 3.87 4.46 -12.70
C GLN A 204 5.33 4.86 -12.40
N CYS A 205 6.21 3.90 -12.08
CA CYS A 205 7.62 4.18 -11.81
C CYS A 205 8.54 3.35 -12.71
N TYR A 206 9.73 3.88 -12.97
CA TYR A 206 10.82 3.13 -13.59
C TYR A 206 11.56 2.33 -12.51
N PHE A 207 11.95 1.10 -12.84
CA PHE A 207 12.72 0.23 -11.95
C PHE A 207 13.51 -0.79 -12.76
N SER A 208 14.56 -1.34 -12.15
CA SER A 208 15.24 -2.51 -12.69
C SER A 208 14.73 -3.78 -12.04
N TRP A 209 14.39 -4.79 -12.85
CA TRP A 209 14.02 -6.12 -12.35
C TRP A 209 15.15 -6.79 -11.58
N THR A 210 16.42 -6.40 -11.78
CA THR A 210 17.59 -6.93 -11.06
C THR A 210 17.69 -6.47 -9.61
N SER A 211 16.93 -5.44 -9.22
CA SER A 211 17.00 -4.82 -7.89
C SER A 211 16.73 -5.83 -6.76
N CYS A 212 17.33 -5.55 -5.58
CA CYS A 212 17.21 -6.35 -4.37
C CYS A 212 15.76 -6.51 -3.89
N ILE A 213 14.89 -5.55 -4.23
CA ILE A 213 13.48 -5.55 -3.82
C ILE A 213 12.67 -6.68 -4.46
N PHE A 214 13.18 -7.30 -5.55
CA PHE A 214 12.52 -8.40 -6.27
C PHE A 214 13.10 -9.76 -5.89
N SER A 215 13.29 -10.00 -4.59
CA SER A 215 13.77 -11.26 -4.05
C SER A 215 12.95 -11.66 -2.83
N GLY A 216 12.59 -12.95 -2.71
CA GLY A 216 11.91 -13.48 -1.52
C GLY A 216 10.51 -12.90 -1.23
N LEU A 217 9.86 -12.28 -2.22
CA LEU A 217 8.54 -11.67 -2.07
C LEU A 217 7.41 -12.71 -1.99
N ARG A 218 6.33 -12.33 -1.29
CA ARG A 218 5.03 -13.01 -1.26
C ARG A 218 3.96 -12.27 -2.06
N SER A 219 4.09 -10.97 -2.22
CA SER A 219 3.15 -10.15 -2.98
C SER A 219 3.91 -9.18 -3.88
N LEU A 220 3.62 -9.24 -5.18
CA LEU A 220 4.16 -8.34 -6.18
C LEU A 220 3.02 -7.68 -6.95
N HIS A 221 3.01 -6.36 -6.98
CA HIS A 221 2.09 -5.57 -7.80
C HIS A 221 2.86 -4.55 -8.63
N ILE A 222 2.83 -4.71 -9.95
CA ILE A 222 3.37 -3.76 -10.92
C ILE A 222 2.21 -3.22 -11.77
N GLY A 223 1.99 -1.92 -11.73
CA GLY A 223 0.95 -1.25 -12.52
C GLY A 223 1.48 -0.08 -13.33
N LEU A 224 0.94 0.13 -14.53
CA LEU A 224 1.20 1.30 -15.38
C LEU A 224 2.69 1.63 -15.55
N SER A 225 3.56 0.62 -15.66
CA SER A 225 5.01 0.86 -15.80
C SER A 225 5.29 1.56 -17.15
N PRO A 226 5.99 2.71 -17.14
CA PRO A 226 6.23 3.47 -18.38
C PRO A 226 7.20 2.76 -19.33
N LYS A 227 8.14 1.96 -18.80
CA LYS A 227 9.05 1.13 -19.60
C LYS A 227 8.41 -0.21 -19.92
N ARG A 228 8.54 -0.65 -21.18
CA ARG A 228 8.24 -2.03 -21.58
C ARG A 228 9.34 -2.94 -21.05
N SER A 229 8.96 -3.94 -20.27
CA SER A 229 9.91 -4.96 -19.78
C SER A 229 9.82 -6.18 -20.68
N PRO A 230 10.96 -6.73 -21.14
CA PRO A 230 10.95 -7.98 -21.85
C PRO A 230 10.50 -9.09 -20.89
N LEU A 231 9.73 -10.05 -21.41
CA LEU A 231 9.19 -11.18 -20.65
C LEU A 231 10.29 -11.96 -19.92
N SER A 232 11.46 -12.08 -20.53
CA SER A 232 12.67 -12.69 -19.96
C SER A 232 13.09 -12.11 -18.60
N GLN A 233 13.06 -10.77 -18.47
CA GLN A 233 13.42 -10.09 -17.21
C GLN A 233 12.36 -10.28 -16.14
N ILE A 234 11.08 -10.35 -16.53
CA ILE A 234 9.99 -10.62 -15.60
C ILE A 234 10.15 -12.05 -15.06
N LEU A 235 10.35 -13.03 -15.94
CA LEU A 235 10.53 -14.43 -15.56
C LEU A 235 11.77 -14.64 -14.68
N SER A 236 12.90 -14.03 -15.02
CA SER A 236 14.12 -14.12 -14.21
C SER A 236 13.95 -13.52 -12.82
N ALA A 237 13.16 -12.45 -12.68
CA ALA A 237 12.78 -11.93 -11.38
C ALA A 237 11.85 -12.89 -10.63
N LEU A 238 10.80 -13.41 -11.27
CA LEU A 238 9.84 -14.36 -10.67
C LEU A 238 10.56 -15.61 -10.11
N ARG A 239 11.61 -16.10 -10.78
CA ARG A 239 12.43 -17.23 -10.30
C ARG A 239 13.08 -16.98 -8.93
N ARG A 240 13.34 -15.72 -8.56
CA ARG A 240 13.88 -15.34 -7.23
C ARG A 240 12.79 -15.20 -6.16
N MET A 241 11.54 -15.51 -6.48
CA MET A 241 10.39 -15.34 -5.59
C MET A 241 9.54 -16.63 -5.51
N PRO A 242 10.11 -17.75 -5.05
CA PRO A 242 9.39 -19.03 -4.98
C PRO A 242 8.21 -19.02 -3.99
N GLU A 243 8.24 -18.12 -3.00
CA GLU A 243 7.20 -17.95 -1.98
C GLU A 243 6.09 -16.97 -2.41
N LEU A 244 6.02 -16.60 -3.69
CA LEU A 244 5.04 -15.64 -4.19
C LEU A 244 3.61 -16.21 -4.10
N GLU A 245 2.73 -15.52 -3.40
CA GLU A 245 1.31 -15.86 -3.24
C GLU A 245 0.41 -15.00 -4.13
N LEU A 246 0.77 -13.73 -4.32
CA LEU A 246 -0.02 -12.75 -5.06
C LEU A 246 0.84 -12.08 -6.14
N LEU A 247 0.41 -12.19 -7.39
CA LEU A 247 1.04 -11.53 -8.53
C LEU A 247 0.02 -10.66 -9.26
N THR A 248 0.32 -9.38 -9.41
CA THR A 248 -0.43 -8.48 -10.28
C THR A 248 0.53 -7.77 -11.21
N LEU A 249 0.32 -7.91 -12.51
CA LEU A 249 1.14 -7.27 -13.53
C LEU A 249 0.23 -6.56 -14.53
N GLU A 250 0.71 -5.43 -15.03
CA GLU A 250 0.19 -4.80 -16.25
C GLU A 250 1.22 -4.96 -17.37
N PRO A 251 1.36 -6.16 -17.96
CA PRO A 251 2.47 -6.45 -18.86
C PRO A 251 2.33 -5.67 -20.17
N ARG A 252 3.27 -4.75 -20.40
CA ARG A 252 3.53 -4.13 -21.70
C ARG A 252 4.81 -4.76 -22.26
N SER A 253 4.71 -5.91 -22.92
CA SER A 253 5.89 -6.58 -23.48
C SER A 253 6.40 -5.83 -24.72
N SER A 254 7.73 -5.72 -24.87
CA SER A 254 8.34 -5.51 -26.19
C SER A 254 8.21 -6.80 -27.02
N LYS A 255 8.26 -6.70 -28.35
CA LYS A 255 8.10 -7.83 -29.29
C LYS A 255 8.92 -9.05 -28.82
N HIS A 256 8.30 -10.23 -28.92
CA HIS A 256 8.83 -11.52 -28.50
C HIS A 256 10.24 -11.75 -29.07
N SER A 257 11.21 -12.09 -28.23
CA SER A 257 12.36 -12.87 -28.70
C SER A 257 12.01 -14.32 -28.43
N ASP A 258 12.05 -15.17 -29.46
CA ASP A 258 11.82 -16.62 -29.42
C ASP A 258 12.94 -17.38 -28.66
N ALA A 259 13.48 -16.79 -27.60
CA ALA A 259 14.44 -17.47 -26.76
C ALA A 259 13.67 -18.50 -25.90
N PRO A 260 14.11 -19.78 -25.87
CA PRO A 260 13.51 -20.79 -25.04
C PRO A 260 13.77 -20.42 -23.57
N PHE A 261 12.77 -19.86 -22.90
CA PHE A 261 12.81 -19.65 -21.46
C PHE A 261 12.28 -20.89 -20.76
N ASP A 262 13.06 -21.41 -19.81
CA ASP A 262 12.57 -22.49 -18.94
C ASP A 262 11.34 -22.03 -18.16
N GLN A 263 10.49 -23.00 -17.84
CA GLN A 263 9.33 -22.74 -17.01
C GLN A 263 9.75 -22.28 -15.60
N VAL A 264 9.02 -21.31 -15.06
CA VAL A 264 9.19 -20.79 -13.71
C VAL A 264 8.09 -21.37 -12.81
N ALA A 265 8.48 -22.19 -11.85
CA ALA A 265 7.56 -22.75 -10.88
C ALA A 265 7.24 -21.76 -9.76
N LEU A 266 5.95 -21.53 -9.52
CA LEU A 266 5.45 -20.65 -8.46
C LEU A 266 4.49 -21.43 -7.55
N PRO A 267 5.02 -22.35 -6.71
CA PRO A 267 4.22 -23.37 -6.02
C PRO A 267 3.27 -22.81 -4.95
N ARG A 268 3.54 -21.61 -4.43
CA ARG A 268 2.72 -20.94 -3.40
C ARG A 268 1.72 -19.94 -3.98
N LEU A 269 1.68 -19.80 -5.30
CA LEU A 269 0.86 -18.78 -5.94
C LEU A 269 -0.61 -19.09 -5.72
N ARG A 270 -1.36 -18.09 -5.27
CA ARG A 270 -2.80 -18.18 -4.98
C ARG A 270 -3.61 -17.32 -5.93
N ARG A 271 -3.03 -16.21 -6.40
CA ARG A 271 -3.70 -15.29 -7.30
C ARG A 271 -2.72 -14.67 -8.29
N VAL A 272 -3.10 -14.72 -9.56
CA VAL A 272 -2.43 -14.01 -10.66
C VAL A 272 -3.44 -13.08 -11.31
N GLU A 273 -3.05 -11.83 -11.49
CA GLU A 273 -3.85 -10.82 -12.16
C GLU A 273 -3.04 -10.14 -13.25
N LEU A 274 -3.47 -10.33 -14.51
CA LEU A 274 -2.92 -9.59 -15.66
C LEU A 274 -3.94 -8.53 -16.08
N SER A 275 -3.55 -7.27 -15.93
CA SER A 275 -4.36 -6.12 -16.34
C SER A 275 -3.87 -5.53 -17.65
N ASN A 276 -4.78 -4.96 -18.44
CA ASN A 276 -4.52 -4.29 -19.72
C ASN A 276 -3.58 -5.08 -20.65
N SER A 277 -3.76 -6.39 -20.69
CA SER A 277 -2.93 -7.32 -21.48
C SER A 277 -3.66 -7.74 -22.75
N THR A 278 -2.92 -8.12 -23.79
CA THR A 278 -3.48 -8.80 -24.97
C THR A 278 -3.49 -10.31 -24.73
N ILE A 279 -4.34 -11.03 -25.47
CA ILE A 279 -4.40 -12.50 -25.39
C ILE A 279 -3.01 -13.11 -25.67
N HIS A 280 -2.30 -12.63 -26.70
CA HIS A 280 -0.97 -13.14 -27.04
C HIS A 280 0.05 -12.98 -25.91
N ILE A 281 0.06 -11.83 -25.23
CA ILE A 281 0.96 -11.59 -24.10
C ILE A 281 0.58 -12.49 -22.92
N ALA A 282 -0.71 -12.61 -22.62
CA ALA A 282 -1.19 -13.49 -21.55
C ALA A 282 -0.81 -14.95 -21.82
N THR A 283 -1.09 -15.47 -23.02
CA THR A 283 -0.75 -16.85 -23.41
C THR A 283 0.76 -17.09 -23.32
N SER A 284 1.57 -16.20 -23.91
CA SER A 284 3.03 -16.30 -23.84
C SER A 284 3.52 -16.29 -22.39
N PHE A 285 2.94 -15.45 -21.53
CA PHE A 285 3.28 -15.40 -20.11
C PHE A 285 2.96 -16.70 -19.37
N PHE A 286 1.76 -17.25 -19.55
CA PHE A 286 1.36 -18.48 -18.86
C PHE A 286 2.06 -19.74 -19.39
N LEU A 287 2.49 -19.75 -20.66
CA LEU A 287 3.27 -20.87 -21.23
C LEU A 287 4.59 -21.11 -20.48
N HIS A 288 5.15 -20.07 -19.85
CA HIS A 288 6.39 -20.16 -19.08
C HIS A 288 6.18 -20.27 -17.57
N LEU A 289 4.95 -20.41 -17.07
CA LEU A 289 4.67 -20.53 -15.64
C LEU A 289 4.11 -21.91 -15.27
N VAL A 290 4.68 -22.54 -14.25
CA VAL A 290 4.07 -23.70 -13.60
C VAL A 290 3.25 -23.22 -12.40
N LEU A 291 1.94 -23.28 -12.56
CA LEU A 291 0.96 -22.83 -11.56
C LEU A 291 0.42 -24.01 -10.75
N PRO A 292 0.17 -23.86 -9.45
CA PRO A 292 -0.56 -24.85 -8.68
C PRO A 292 -2.04 -24.90 -9.10
N VAL A 293 -2.71 -26.01 -8.76
CA VAL A 293 -4.09 -26.30 -9.22
C VAL A 293 -5.11 -25.27 -8.71
N ASP A 294 -4.88 -24.69 -7.54
CA ASP A 294 -5.82 -23.78 -6.86
C ASP A 294 -5.58 -22.29 -7.16
N VAL A 295 -4.84 -21.95 -8.22
CA VAL A 295 -4.57 -20.54 -8.56
C VAL A 295 -5.82 -19.83 -9.08
N TRP A 296 -6.16 -18.71 -8.44
CA TRP A 296 -7.11 -17.77 -9.00
C TRP A 296 -6.44 -16.93 -10.10
N VAL A 297 -6.87 -17.14 -11.35
CA VAL A 297 -6.41 -16.32 -12.49
C VAL A 297 -7.45 -15.24 -12.83
N VAL A 298 -7.02 -13.97 -12.86
CA VAL A 298 -7.82 -12.82 -13.30
C VAL A 298 -7.18 -12.22 -14.54
N LEU A 299 -7.92 -12.16 -15.64
CA LEU A 299 -7.46 -11.53 -16.88
C LEU A 299 -8.38 -10.36 -17.21
N SER A 300 -7.80 -9.15 -17.21
CA SER A 300 -8.47 -7.97 -17.78
C SER A 300 -7.83 -7.68 -19.13
N LEU A 301 -8.43 -8.24 -20.17
CA LEU A 301 -7.93 -8.16 -21.53
C LEU A 301 -8.42 -6.87 -22.20
N THR A 302 -7.51 -6.17 -22.87
CA THR A 302 -7.87 -5.06 -23.75
C THR A 302 -7.96 -5.57 -25.18
N LYS A 303 -9.03 -5.18 -25.88
CA LYS A 303 -9.23 -5.53 -27.29
C LYS A 303 -8.04 -5.01 -28.09
N ILE A 304 -7.54 -5.82 -29.02
CA ILE A 304 -6.60 -5.35 -30.03
C ILE A 304 -7.38 -4.33 -30.85
N GLU A 305 -7.11 -3.04 -30.69
CA GLU A 305 -7.36 -2.11 -31.78
C GLU A 305 -6.45 -2.59 -32.90
N SER A 306 -7.06 -3.17 -33.93
CA SER A 306 -6.41 -3.47 -35.20
C SER A 306 -5.60 -2.25 -35.60
N ALA A 307 -4.28 -2.36 -35.50
CA ALA A 307 -3.43 -1.30 -35.98
C ALA A 307 -3.65 -1.18 -37.50
N GLN A 308 -3.61 0.07 -37.97
CA GLN A 308 -3.33 0.50 -39.35
C GLN A 308 -4.54 0.67 -40.28
N SER A 309 -5.16 1.85 -40.24
CA SER A 309 -5.30 2.63 -41.47
C SER A 309 -4.09 3.59 -41.55
N PHE A 310 -2.96 3.06 -42.03
CA PHE A 310 -1.98 3.90 -42.71
C PHE A 310 -2.60 4.23 -44.07
N CYS A 311 -2.98 5.50 -44.25
CA CYS A 311 -3.01 6.14 -45.57
C CYS A 311 -1.73 6.97 -45.68
#